data_AF-A0A9W7E7N6-F1
#
_entry.id   AF-A0A9W7E7N6-F1
#
_cell.length_a   1.000
_cell.length_b   1.000
_cell.length_c   1.000
_cell.angle_alpha   90.00
_cell.angle_beta   90.00
_cell.angle_gamma   90.00
#
_symmetry.space_group_name_H-M   'P 1'
#
loop_
_entity.id
_entity.type
_entity.pdbx_description
1 polymer ?
#
loop_
_entity_poly.entity_id
_entity_poly.type
_entity_poly.pdbx_seq_one_letter_code
_entity_poly.pdbx_strand_id
1 'polypeptide(L)'
;MEGVEGEAQETIIATEEEEQPHSLEGCAHGDLDAIYSAIIQRTNNNPPDLLILCGDFQALRNESDFGTISMPDKYKELGSFWKYYTGVSAAPCLTILIGGNHEASGYMSDLFFGGWVAPSIYYLGAAGVVNVGSVRIAGYSGIHNSRHWSLGHYEAAPYDEDTIRSVYHTREVEVRRLGMLRGRGGNGSKADVCVSHDWPQRVAYGGNLEELFRKKKFLKKEVLDGSLGSPGGEWLMKVMRPSWWFSAHLHVRYESTVRHDPVPPGSAPQPDMVQAQAMPGGKGDCATAAGIKSFNEQFTRFLSLDKCLPRRQFLELLQIPRPPAAHGGEVRLEYDAEWMAILKKTERWSSAGRGRVHLGTDPRVTDGDISLMRERIISRNGGGMEIRKDTFAMTAPGPADTGGG
;
A
#
# COMPACT_ATOMS: atom_id res chain seq x y z
N MET A 1 56.26 9.77 44.27
CA MET A 1 55.41 10.95 44.49
C MET A 1 55.02 11.45 43.10
N GLU A 2 54.29 10.63 42.35
CA GLU A 2 52.81 10.55 42.36
C GLU A 2 52.18 11.89 42.03
N GLY A 3 51.92 12.07 40.73
CA GLY A 3 50.90 12.97 40.23
C GLY A 3 49.59 12.20 40.13
N VAL A 4 48.51 12.83 40.58
CA VAL A 4 47.13 12.38 40.39
C VAL A 4 46.40 13.57 39.78
N GLU A 5 46.21 13.55 38.46
CA GLU A 5 45.13 14.29 37.81
C GLU A 5 44.12 13.24 37.36
N GLY A 6 42.91 13.33 37.91
CA GLY A 6 41.82 12.41 37.61
C GLY A 6 41.19 12.75 36.28
N GLU A 7 41.37 11.88 35.29
CA GLU A 7 40.53 11.86 34.09
C GLU A 7 39.19 11.20 34.44
N ALA A 8 38.12 12.00 34.36
CA ALA A 8 36.77 11.47 34.31
C ALA A 8 36.60 10.73 32.97
N GLN A 9 36.46 9.40 33.03
CA GLN A 9 35.99 8.61 31.89
C GLN A 9 34.53 8.97 31.61
N GLU A 10 34.30 9.86 30.65
CA GLU A 10 33.02 9.94 29.96
C GLU A 10 32.78 8.61 29.25
N THR A 11 31.86 7.83 29.81
CA THR A 11 31.31 6.65 29.16
C THR A 11 30.52 7.12 27.96
N ILE A 12 31.11 7.04 26.77
CA ILE A 12 30.39 7.20 25.51
C ILE A 12 29.41 6.02 25.41
N ILE A 13 28.17 6.26 25.81
CA ILE A 13 27.05 5.39 25.48
C ILE A 13 26.85 5.57 23.98
N ALA A 14 27.30 4.57 23.20
CA ALA A 14 26.99 4.50 21.78
C ALA A 14 25.47 4.34 21.63
N THR A 15 24.77 5.45 21.38
CA THR A 15 23.40 5.45 20.87
C THR A 15 23.47 5.35 19.35
N GLU A 16 23.84 4.17 18.85
CA GLU A 16 23.56 3.82 17.46
C GLU A 16 22.12 3.27 17.43
N GLU A 17 21.16 4.15 17.17
CA GLU A 17 19.86 3.71 16.68
C GLU A 17 20.11 3.06 15.31
N GLU A 18 20.05 1.72 15.22
CA GLU A 18 20.19 0.99 13.96
C GLU A 18 19.00 1.35 13.03
N GLU A 19 19.19 2.40 12.23
CA GLU A 19 18.26 2.85 11.20
C GLU A 19 18.35 1.92 9.97
N GLN A 20 17.57 0.83 9.94
CA GLN A 20 17.48 -0.02 8.75
C GLN A 20 16.53 0.56 7.68
N PRO A 21 16.93 0.56 6.40
CA PRO A 21 16.17 1.16 5.30
C PRO A 21 14.94 0.33 4.92
N HIS A 22 13.85 1.00 4.56
CA HIS A 22 12.67 0.40 3.91
C HIS A 22 12.79 0.65 2.39
N SER A 23 12.20 -0.20 1.55
CA SER A 23 12.22 -0.02 0.10
C SER A 23 10.81 0.10 -0.46
N LEU A 24 10.67 1.02 -1.41
CA LEU A 24 9.44 1.29 -2.13
C LEU A 24 9.64 1.02 -3.61
N GLU A 25 8.67 0.34 -4.22
CA GLU A 25 8.63 0.08 -5.66
C GLU A 25 7.25 0.48 -6.22
N GLY A 26 7.26 0.94 -7.48
CA GLY A 26 6.08 1.42 -8.19
C GLY A 26 5.21 0.32 -8.78
N CYS A 27 5.38 0.05 -10.07
CA CYS A 27 4.68 -1.01 -10.79
C CYS A 27 5.67 -2.13 -11.17
N ALA A 28 5.41 -3.34 -10.67
CA ALA A 28 6.29 -4.47 -10.87
C ALA A 28 6.25 -5.10 -12.28
N HIS A 29 5.08 -5.10 -12.95
CA HIS A 29 4.86 -5.66 -14.30
C HIS A 29 5.35 -7.10 -14.47
N GLY A 30 5.23 -7.93 -13.42
CA GLY A 30 5.57 -9.36 -13.46
C GLY A 30 7.07 -9.70 -13.47
N ASP A 31 7.98 -8.72 -13.44
CA ASP A 31 9.43 -8.96 -13.41
C ASP A 31 10.02 -8.78 -12.00
N LEU A 32 9.57 -9.67 -11.10
CA LEU A 32 9.99 -9.72 -9.72
C LEU A 32 11.50 -10.06 -9.55
N ASP A 33 12.06 -10.88 -10.44
CA ASP A 33 13.49 -11.17 -10.49
C ASP A 33 14.32 -9.88 -10.71
N ALA A 34 13.92 -9.01 -11.65
CA ALA A 34 14.60 -7.74 -11.88
C ALA A 34 14.49 -6.79 -10.68
N ILE A 35 13.33 -6.75 -10.01
CA ILE A 35 13.11 -5.92 -8.82
C ILE A 35 14.03 -6.36 -7.68
N TYR A 36 14.02 -7.64 -7.33
CA TYR A 36 14.87 -8.15 -6.25
C TYR A 36 16.35 -8.06 -6.61
N SER A 37 16.74 -8.31 -7.86
CA SER A 37 18.12 -8.10 -8.31
C SER A 37 18.56 -6.64 -8.15
N ALA A 38 17.70 -5.68 -8.51
CA ALA A 38 17.99 -4.26 -8.35
C ALA A 38 18.11 -3.86 -6.87
N ILE A 39 17.28 -4.43 -5.99
CA ILE A 39 17.38 -4.22 -4.54
C ILE A 39 18.73 -4.71 -4.02
N ILE A 40 19.06 -5.98 -4.28
CA ILE A 40 20.31 -6.62 -3.83
C ILE A 40 21.53 -5.84 -4.32
N GLN A 41 21.51 -5.39 -5.58
CA GLN A 41 22.60 -4.58 -6.14
C GLN A 41 22.71 -3.21 -5.47
N ARG A 42 21.60 -2.49 -5.26
CA ARG A 42 21.62 -1.15 -4.66
C ARG A 42 21.94 -1.16 -3.17
N THR A 43 21.67 -2.27 -2.49
CA THR A 43 21.94 -2.41 -1.06
C THR A 43 23.20 -3.23 -0.74
N ASN A 44 24.04 -3.52 -1.75
CA ASN A 44 25.28 -4.29 -1.58
C ASN A 44 25.07 -5.64 -0.87
N ASN A 45 24.07 -6.41 -1.30
CA ASN A 45 23.63 -7.68 -0.70
C ASN A 45 23.07 -7.59 0.73
N ASN A 46 22.68 -6.40 1.19
CA ASN A 46 21.99 -6.20 2.46
C ASN A 46 20.54 -5.75 2.21
N PRO A 47 19.61 -6.67 1.87
CA PRO A 47 18.25 -6.29 1.49
C PRO A 47 17.54 -5.51 2.62
N PRO A 48 16.58 -4.64 2.29
CA PRO A 48 15.75 -3.92 3.26
C PRO A 48 14.90 -4.88 4.07
N ASP A 49 14.33 -4.43 5.19
CA ASP A 49 13.38 -5.25 5.94
C ASP A 49 12.03 -5.42 5.23
N LEU A 50 11.65 -4.42 4.44
CA LEU A 50 10.35 -4.34 3.79
C LEU A 50 10.48 -3.77 2.37
N LEU A 51 9.78 -4.40 1.44
CA LEU A 51 9.46 -3.91 0.11
C LEU A 51 7.94 -3.67 0.00
N ILE A 52 7.53 -2.49 -0.44
CA ILE A 52 6.13 -2.18 -0.76
C ILE A 52 5.97 -2.06 -2.28
N LEU A 53 5.06 -2.86 -2.87
CA LEU A 53 4.70 -2.83 -4.30
C LEU A 53 3.32 -2.20 -4.48
N CYS A 54 3.22 -1.17 -5.31
CA CYS A 54 1.98 -0.38 -5.47
C CYS A 54 1.03 -0.94 -6.55
N GLY A 55 1.18 -2.20 -6.95
CA GLY A 55 0.28 -2.90 -7.88
C GLY A 55 0.89 -3.19 -9.25
N ASP A 56 0.05 -3.71 -10.15
CA ASP A 56 0.44 -4.39 -11.40
C ASP A 56 1.54 -5.44 -11.12
N PHE A 57 1.32 -6.23 -10.08
CA PHE A 57 2.24 -7.27 -9.63
C PHE A 57 2.23 -8.48 -10.56
N GLN A 58 1.07 -8.82 -11.11
CA GLN A 58 0.84 -9.97 -11.99
C GLN A 58 1.18 -11.29 -11.29
N ALA A 59 0.43 -11.63 -10.23
CA ALA A 59 0.57 -12.89 -9.47
C ALA A 59 0.16 -14.16 -10.25
N LEU A 60 0.67 -14.36 -11.47
CA LEU A 60 0.35 -15.50 -12.33
C LEU A 60 1.09 -16.76 -11.84
N ARG A 61 0.34 -17.77 -11.39
CA ARG A 61 0.90 -19.02 -10.85
C ARG A 61 1.27 -20.00 -11.95
N ASN A 62 0.47 -20.02 -13.01
CA ASN A 62 0.63 -20.83 -14.23
C ASN A 62 -0.27 -20.26 -15.35
N GLU A 63 -0.25 -20.88 -16.53
CA GLU A 63 -0.95 -20.40 -17.74
C GLU A 63 -2.48 -20.38 -17.61
N SER A 64 -3.06 -21.14 -16.67
CA SER A 64 -4.51 -21.07 -16.43
C SER A 64 -4.96 -19.71 -15.88
N ASP A 65 -4.05 -18.96 -15.23
CA ASP A 65 -4.35 -17.62 -14.72
C ASP A 65 -4.45 -16.58 -15.87
N PHE A 66 -4.03 -16.91 -17.11
CA PHE A 66 -4.16 -16.01 -18.28
C PHE A 66 -5.61 -15.63 -18.59
N GLY A 67 -6.58 -16.46 -18.20
CA GLY A 67 -8.02 -16.15 -18.30
C GLY A 67 -8.52 -15.16 -17.24
N THR A 68 -7.67 -14.79 -16.28
CA THR A 68 -8.04 -13.96 -15.12
C THR A 68 -7.29 -12.63 -15.06
N ILE A 69 -6.46 -12.33 -16.07
CA ILE A 69 -5.74 -11.07 -16.19
C ILE A 69 -6.29 -10.20 -17.33
N SER A 70 -6.57 -8.94 -17.01
CA SER A 70 -7.03 -7.94 -18.00
C SER A 70 -5.85 -7.39 -18.77
N MET A 71 -5.56 -8.02 -19.92
CA MET A 71 -4.50 -7.59 -20.83
C MET A 71 -4.71 -8.25 -22.20
N PRO A 72 -4.37 -7.60 -23.33
CA PRO A 72 -4.39 -8.25 -24.64
C PRO A 72 -3.52 -9.51 -24.67
N ASP A 73 -3.99 -10.58 -25.31
CA ASP A 73 -3.33 -11.89 -25.28
C ASP A 73 -1.86 -11.87 -25.71
N LYS A 74 -1.51 -11.02 -26.69
CA LYS A 74 -0.13 -10.86 -27.18
C LYS A 74 0.87 -10.33 -26.15
N TYR A 75 0.41 -9.85 -25.00
CA TYR A 75 1.26 -9.37 -23.90
C TYR A 75 1.22 -10.30 -22.68
N LYS A 76 0.45 -11.39 -22.72
CA LYS A 76 0.35 -12.33 -21.61
C LYS A 76 1.60 -13.20 -21.55
N GLU A 77 2.34 -13.04 -20.46
CA GLU A 77 3.52 -13.82 -20.12
C GLU A 77 3.47 -14.12 -18.61
N LEU A 78 4.01 -15.27 -18.18
CA LEU A 78 3.98 -15.66 -16.76
C LEU A 78 4.81 -14.75 -15.85
N GLY A 79 5.80 -14.04 -16.40
CA GLY A 79 6.77 -13.31 -15.61
C GLY A 79 7.60 -14.24 -14.71
N SER A 80 8.02 -13.72 -13.55
CA SER A 80 8.88 -14.45 -12.60
C SER A 80 8.18 -14.83 -11.29
N PHE A 81 6.96 -14.34 -11.01
CA PHE A 81 6.26 -14.60 -9.76
C PHE A 81 6.10 -16.10 -9.45
N TRP A 82 5.77 -16.92 -10.45
CA TRP A 82 5.58 -18.37 -10.27
C TRP A 82 6.78 -19.06 -9.61
N LYS A 83 8.01 -18.55 -9.79
CA LYS A 83 9.22 -19.10 -9.13
C LYS A 83 9.17 -18.94 -7.62
N TYR A 84 8.68 -17.80 -7.14
CA TYR A 84 8.51 -17.51 -5.72
C TYR A 84 7.32 -18.27 -5.14
N TYR A 85 6.24 -18.38 -5.93
CA TYR A 85 5.07 -19.17 -5.58
C TYR A 85 5.38 -20.66 -5.37
N THR A 86 6.21 -21.24 -6.24
CA THR A 86 6.60 -22.66 -6.23
C THR A 86 7.80 -22.96 -5.33
N GLY A 87 8.49 -21.93 -4.82
CA GLY A 87 9.70 -22.09 -4.00
C GLY A 87 11.00 -22.33 -4.78
N VAL A 88 10.99 -22.18 -6.12
CA VAL A 88 12.21 -22.17 -6.95
C VAL A 88 13.12 -20.98 -6.60
N SER A 89 12.51 -19.84 -6.25
CA SER A 89 13.19 -18.64 -5.76
C SER A 89 12.64 -18.25 -4.38
N ALA A 90 13.47 -17.58 -3.57
CA ALA A 90 13.06 -17.02 -2.29
C ALA A 90 13.07 -15.48 -2.35
N ALA A 91 12.03 -14.84 -1.81
CA ALA A 91 12.02 -13.38 -1.68
C ALA A 91 13.08 -12.95 -0.65
N PRO A 92 13.96 -11.97 -0.98
CA PRO A 92 15.06 -11.56 -0.12
C PRO A 92 14.63 -10.72 1.09
N CYS A 93 13.38 -10.23 1.11
CA CYS A 93 12.82 -9.42 2.18
C CYS A 93 11.30 -9.61 2.26
N LEU A 94 10.68 -9.16 3.35
CA LEU A 94 9.22 -9.10 3.43
C LEU A 94 8.72 -8.18 2.31
N THR A 95 7.82 -8.68 1.47
CA THR A 95 7.22 -7.92 0.37
C THR A 95 5.73 -7.79 0.62
N ILE A 96 5.22 -6.55 0.69
CA ILE A 96 3.80 -6.25 0.78
C ILE A 96 3.35 -5.67 -0.55
N LEU A 97 2.23 -6.16 -1.10
CA LEU A 97 1.64 -5.62 -2.32
C LEU A 97 0.16 -5.26 -2.16
N ILE A 98 -0.29 -4.31 -2.98
CA ILE A 98 -1.69 -4.15 -3.38
C ILE A 98 -1.85 -4.60 -4.85
N GLY A 99 -3.08 -4.74 -5.33
CA GLY A 99 -3.37 -5.05 -6.72
C GLY A 99 -3.50 -3.78 -7.58
N GLY A 100 -3.05 -3.84 -8.83
CA GLY A 100 -3.31 -2.84 -9.87
C GLY A 100 -4.45 -3.26 -10.81
N ASN A 101 -4.34 -2.88 -12.07
CA ASN A 101 -5.31 -3.25 -13.12
C ASN A 101 -4.81 -4.41 -14.02
N HIS A 102 -3.55 -4.80 -13.91
CA HIS A 102 -2.97 -5.97 -14.54
C HIS A 102 -2.63 -7.02 -13.47
N GLU A 103 -3.63 -7.76 -13.02
CA GLU A 103 -3.46 -8.78 -11.99
C GLU A 103 -4.08 -10.11 -12.38
N ALA A 104 -3.56 -11.19 -11.79
CA ALA A 104 -4.23 -12.50 -11.77
C ALA A 104 -5.51 -12.42 -10.91
N SER A 105 -6.54 -11.78 -11.44
CA SER A 105 -7.69 -11.29 -10.65
C SER A 105 -8.45 -12.40 -9.95
N GLY A 106 -8.43 -13.62 -10.50
CA GLY A 106 -8.96 -14.81 -9.84
C GLY A 106 -8.22 -15.10 -8.53
N TYR A 107 -6.89 -15.23 -8.60
CA TYR A 107 -6.08 -15.51 -7.42
C TYR A 107 -6.12 -14.38 -6.39
N MET A 108 -6.11 -13.12 -6.84
CA MET A 108 -6.26 -11.97 -5.94
C MET A 108 -7.64 -11.96 -5.25
N SER A 109 -8.70 -12.41 -5.93
CA SER A 109 -10.05 -12.50 -5.35
C SER A 109 -10.15 -13.59 -4.28
N ASP A 110 -9.44 -14.71 -4.42
CA ASP A 110 -9.37 -15.74 -3.36
C ASP A 110 -8.79 -15.18 -2.05
N LEU A 111 -7.95 -14.13 -2.16
CA LEU A 111 -7.29 -13.44 -1.06
C LEU A 111 -7.90 -12.06 -0.81
N PHE A 112 -9.22 -11.91 -0.96
CA PHE A 112 -9.93 -10.63 -0.84
C PHE A 112 -9.63 -9.85 0.44
N PHE A 113 -9.47 -10.53 1.58
CA PHE A 113 -9.14 -9.94 2.88
C PHE A 113 -7.64 -9.93 3.21
N GLY A 114 -6.80 -10.20 2.20
CA GLY A 114 -5.35 -10.30 2.32
C GLY A 114 -4.85 -11.69 2.66
N GLY A 115 -3.59 -11.95 2.35
CA GLY A 115 -2.94 -13.23 2.61
C GLY A 115 -1.59 -13.36 1.90
N TRP A 116 -0.84 -14.39 2.27
CA TRP A 116 0.41 -14.73 1.61
C TRP A 116 0.14 -15.24 0.18
N VAL A 117 0.64 -14.52 -0.83
CA VAL A 117 0.57 -15.00 -2.22
C VAL A 117 1.72 -15.96 -2.54
N ALA A 118 2.83 -15.86 -1.80
CA ALA A 118 4.00 -16.73 -1.79
C ALA A 118 4.75 -16.54 -0.45
N PRO A 119 5.73 -17.39 -0.10
CA PRO A 119 6.52 -17.21 1.11
C PRO A 119 7.19 -15.82 1.16
N SER A 120 6.97 -15.09 2.25
CA SER A 120 7.43 -13.69 2.46
C SER A 120 6.86 -12.64 1.49
N ILE A 121 5.82 -12.97 0.70
CA ILE A 121 5.12 -12.02 -0.18
C ILE A 121 3.64 -11.97 0.22
N TYR A 122 3.19 -10.84 0.77
CA TYR A 122 1.87 -10.64 1.35
C TYR A 122 1.03 -9.67 0.54
N TYR A 123 -0.15 -10.11 0.11
CA TYR A 123 -1.15 -9.25 -0.49
C TYR A 123 -2.05 -8.64 0.58
N LEU A 124 -2.24 -7.32 0.54
CA LEU A 124 -3.11 -6.59 1.49
C LEU A 124 -4.61 -6.89 1.31
N GLY A 125 -5.01 -7.48 0.18
CA GLY A 125 -6.42 -7.68 -0.16
C GLY A 125 -7.00 -6.52 -0.97
N ALA A 126 -8.32 -6.55 -1.17
CA ALA A 126 -9.06 -5.45 -1.81
C ALA A 126 -8.85 -4.13 -1.05
N ALA A 127 -8.80 -4.21 0.28
CA ALA A 127 -8.17 -3.24 1.16
C ALA A 127 -7.71 -3.91 2.46
N GLY A 128 -6.70 -3.33 3.10
CA GLY A 128 -6.11 -3.91 4.31
C GLY A 128 -5.34 -2.90 5.15
N VAL A 129 -5.16 -3.24 6.43
CA VAL A 129 -4.23 -2.56 7.34
C VAL A 129 -3.43 -3.61 8.11
N VAL A 130 -2.12 -3.45 8.12
CA VAL A 130 -1.16 -4.33 8.80
C VAL A 130 -0.12 -3.50 9.53
N ASN A 131 0.55 -4.10 10.50
CA ASN A 131 1.68 -3.49 11.19
C ASN A 131 2.96 -4.22 10.82
N VAL A 132 4.02 -3.47 10.53
CA VAL A 132 5.37 -3.98 10.31
C VAL A 132 6.28 -3.30 11.31
N GLY A 133 6.60 -4.01 12.38
CA GLY A 133 7.17 -3.40 13.58
C GLY A 133 6.27 -2.27 14.09
N SER A 134 6.81 -1.05 14.17
CA SER A 134 6.08 0.13 14.62
C SER A 134 5.38 0.93 13.51
N VAL A 135 5.54 0.53 12.24
CA VAL A 135 4.94 1.19 11.07
C VAL A 135 3.58 0.57 10.77
N ARG A 136 2.53 1.39 10.75
CA ARG A 136 1.16 1.01 10.36
C ARG A 136 0.94 1.31 8.88
N ILE A 137 0.69 0.27 8.10
CA ILE A 137 0.52 0.34 6.65
C ILE A 137 -0.94 0.06 6.31
N ALA A 138 -1.58 0.99 5.62
CA ALA A 138 -2.92 0.86 5.08
C ALA A 138 -2.88 0.90 3.55
N GLY A 139 -3.85 0.30 2.88
CA GLY A 139 -3.95 0.44 1.43
C GLY A 139 -5.19 -0.20 0.84
N TYR A 140 -5.46 0.15 -0.41
CA TYR A 140 -6.52 -0.45 -1.21
C TYR A 140 -6.03 -0.77 -2.63
N SER A 141 -6.60 -1.82 -3.20
CA SER A 141 -6.25 -2.32 -4.52
C SER A 141 -7.11 -1.68 -5.62
N GLY A 142 -6.61 -1.75 -6.84
CA GLY A 142 -7.36 -1.45 -8.05
C GLY A 142 -7.29 0.01 -8.51
N ILE A 143 -8.15 0.33 -9.48
CA ILE A 143 -8.29 1.70 -10.01
C ILE A 143 -9.74 2.17 -9.93
N HIS A 144 -9.93 3.47 -9.83
CA HIS A 144 -11.25 4.07 -9.74
C HIS A 144 -12.03 3.97 -11.06
N ASN A 145 -13.29 3.55 -10.97
CA ASN A 145 -14.27 3.68 -12.04
C ASN A 145 -15.65 4.00 -11.46
N SER A 146 -16.20 5.16 -11.82
CA SER A 146 -17.46 5.67 -11.27
C SER A 146 -18.67 4.76 -11.51
N ARG A 147 -18.64 3.93 -12.57
CA ARG A 147 -19.73 2.99 -12.89
C ARG A 147 -19.82 1.84 -11.88
N HIS A 148 -18.70 1.43 -11.32
CA HIS A 148 -18.62 0.30 -10.39
C HIS A 148 -18.46 0.75 -8.94
N TRP A 149 -18.06 1.99 -8.69
CA TRP A 149 -17.76 2.54 -7.36
C TRP A 149 -18.74 2.13 -6.26
N SER A 150 -20.05 2.24 -6.52
CA SER A 150 -21.08 1.95 -5.52
C SER A 150 -21.64 0.53 -5.54
N LEU A 151 -21.12 -0.35 -6.40
CA LEU A 151 -21.61 -1.72 -6.57
C LEU A 151 -20.91 -2.70 -5.62
N GLY A 152 -21.49 -3.89 -5.45
CA GLY A 152 -20.80 -5.03 -4.84
C GLY A 152 -19.70 -5.62 -5.75
N HIS A 153 -19.05 -6.67 -5.25
CA HIS A 153 -18.12 -7.50 -5.99
C HIS A 153 -18.86 -8.73 -6.49
N TYR A 154 -19.31 -8.71 -7.73
CA TYR A 154 -20.17 -9.73 -8.34
C TYR A 154 -19.46 -10.60 -9.37
N GLU A 155 -18.20 -10.26 -9.64
CA GLU A 155 -17.38 -10.89 -10.64
C GLU A 155 -16.98 -12.30 -10.18
N ALA A 156 -17.06 -13.25 -11.10
CA ALA A 156 -16.67 -14.63 -10.87
C ALA A 156 -16.11 -15.23 -12.17
N ALA A 157 -15.18 -16.18 -12.05
CA ALA A 157 -14.67 -16.90 -13.20
C ALA A 157 -15.74 -17.87 -13.79
N PRO A 158 -15.77 -18.10 -15.11
CA PRO A 158 -14.94 -17.43 -16.12
C PRO A 158 -15.36 -15.97 -16.34
N TYR A 159 -14.39 -15.06 -16.42
CA TYR A 159 -14.65 -13.65 -16.66
C TYR A 159 -14.96 -13.40 -18.14
N ASP A 160 -15.92 -12.51 -18.39
CA ASP A 160 -16.14 -11.88 -19.69
C ASP A 160 -15.38 -10.54 -19.80
N GLU A 161 -15.51 -9.83 -20.92
CA GLU A 161 -14.82 -8.55 -21.15
C GLU A 161 -15.21 -7.42 -20.17
N ASP A 162 -16.39 -7.51 -19.54
CA ASP A 162 -16.86 -6.50 -18.58
C ASP A 162 -16.36 -6.83 -17.18
N THR A 163 -16.60 -8.06 -16.74
CA THR A 163 -16.24 -8.58 -15.40
C THR A 163 -14.74 -8.68 -15.20
N ILE A 164 -13.95 -8.98 -16.23
CA ILE A 164 -12.48 -8.95 -16.13
C ILE A 164 -11.95 -7.54 -15.86
N ARG A 165 -12.71 -6.50 -16.26
CA ARG A 165 -12.37 -5.10 -15.99
C ARG A 165 -12.94 -4.64 -14.66
N SER A 166 -14.16 -5.06 -14.33
CA SER A 166 -14.83 -4.60 -13.11
C SER A 166 -14.25 -5.19 -11.83
N VAL A 167 -13.62 -6.38 -11.88
CA VAL A 167 -13.02 -7.06 -10.71
C VAL A 167 -11.91 -6.25 -10.04
N TYR A 168 -11.10 -5.49 -10.79
CA TYR A 168 -10.04 -4.65 -10.24
C TYR A 168 -10.47 -3.18 -10.04
N HIS A 169 -11.74 -2.84 -10.26
CA HIS A 169 -12.19 -1.49 -9.96
C HIS A 169 -12.43 -1.34 -8.44
N THR A 170 -11.83 -0.33 -7.82
CA THR A 170 -12.03 -0.07 -6.38
C THR A 170 -13.50 0.24 -6.07
N ARG A 171 -14.05 -0.30 -4.96
CA ARG A 171 -15.39 0.06 -4.49
C ARG A 171 -15.34 1.04 -3.32
N GLU A 172 -16.47 1.71 -3.13
CA GLU A 172 -16.71 2.64 -2.04
C GLU A 172 -16.55 1.97 -0.68
N VAL A 173 -16.95 0.70 -0.57
CA VAL A 173 -16.91 -0.09 0.67
C VAL A 173 -15.49 -0.14 1.24
N GLU A 174 -14.49 -0.46 0.42
CA GLU A 174 -13.09 -0.57 0.86
C GLU A 174 -12.55 0.77 1.36
N VAL A 175 -12.78 1.84 0.59
CA VAL A 175 -12.30 3.19 0.92
C VAL A 175 -12.99 3.73 2.18
N ARG A 176 -14.31 3.54 2.31
CA ARG A 176 -15.06 3.98 3.50
C ARG A 176 -14.62 3.25 4.76
N ARG A 177 -14.35 1.93 4.69
CA ARG A 177 -13.78 1.16 5.81
C ARG A 177 -12.44 1.73 6.27
N LEU A 178 -11.53 2.05 5.36
CA LEU A 178 -10.25 2.68 5.71
C LEU A 178 -10.44 4.05 6.37
N GLY A 179 -11.40 4.85 5.89
CA GLY A 179 -11.72 6.16 6.47
C GLY A 179 -12.23 6.10 7.92
N MET A 180 -12.74 4.94 8.36
CA MET A 180 -13.23 4.72 9.73
C MET A 180 -12.13 4.49 10.76
N LEU A 181 -10.87 4.32 10.34
CA LEU A 181 -9.74 4.25 11.27
C LEU A 181 -9.78 5.47 12.22
N ARG A 182 -9.42 5.27 13.48
CA ARG A 182 -9.33 6.34 14.49
C ARG A 182 -7.88 6.76 14.72
N GLY A 183 -6.92 5.93 14.33
CA GLY A 183 -5.50 6.18 14.56
C GLY A 183 -5.09 5.96 16.01
N ARG A 184 -3.88 6.40 16.37
CA ARG A 184 -3.30 6.25 17.72
C ARG A 184 -3.82 7.29 18.73
N GLY A 185 -4.86 8.06 18.39
CA GLY A 185 -5.47 9.10 19.21
C GLY A 185 -5.37 10.51 18.59
N GLY A 186 -6.28 11.42 18.99
CA GLY A 186 -6.29 12.82 18.52
C GLY A 186 -6.83 13.02 17.09
N ASN A 187 -6.57 14.20 16.53
CA ASN A 187 -6.86 14.56 15.11
C ASN A 187 -5.67 14.26 14.18
N GLY A 188 -4.74 13.41 14.63
CA GLY A 188 -3.48 13.11 13.96
C GLY A 188 -3.58 12.04 12.87
N SER A 189 -2.41 11.58 12.41
CA SER A 189 -2.30 10.55 11.38
C SER A 189 -2.97 9.24 11.80
N LYS A 190 -3.73 8.64 10.89
CA LYS A 190 -4.43 7.36 11.12
C LYS A 190 -3.61 6.13 10.71
N ALA A 191 -2.62 6.32 9.83
CA ALA A 191 -1.66 5.31 9.38
C ALA A 191 -0.35 5.99 8.98
N ASP A 192 0.79 5.34 9.14
CA ASP A 192 2.08 5.93 8.78
C ASP A 192 2.25 5.97 7.26
N VAL A 193 1.84 4.89 6.59
CA VAL A 193 1.88 4.71 5.14
C VAL A 193 0.50 4.36 4.63
N CYS A 194 0.07 5.00 3.54
CA CYS A 194 -1.07 4.57 2.74
C CYS A 194 -0.63 4.23 1.31
N VAL A 195 -1.16 3.15 0.74
CA VAL A 195 -0.80 2.67 -0.60
C VAL A 195 -2.05 2.55 -1.48
N SER A 196 -1.98 3.07 -2.69
CA SER A 196 -3.02 2.92 -3.73
C SER A 196 -2.38 2.78 -5.11
N HIS A 197 -2.99 2.04 -6.04
CA HIS A 197 -2.37 1.88 -7.36
C HIS A 197 -2.53 3.18 -8.18
N ASP A 198 -3.76 3.64 -8.35
CA ASP A 198 -4.04 4.93 -8.95
C ASP A 198 -3.72 6.09 -7.98
N TRP A 199 -3.50 7.27 -8.55
CA TRP A 199 -3.20 8.46 -7.76
C TRP A 199 -4.47 8.99 -7.11
N PRO A 200 -4.42 9.51 -5.88
CA PRO A 200 -5.47 10.35 -5.34
C PRO A 200 -5.71 11.57 -6.25
N GLN A 201 -6.99 11.92 -6.46
CA GLN A 201 -7.31 13.15 -7.20
C GLN A 201 -6.63 14.37 -6.58
N ARG A 202 -6.22 15.29 -7.45
CA ARG A 202 -5.56 16.56 -7.10
C ARG A 202 -4.20 16.45 -6.39
N VAL A 203 -3.67 15.24 -6.14
CA VAL A 203 -2.35 15.08 -5.50
C VAL A 203 -1.22 15.71 -6.32
N ALA A 204 -1.39 15.80 -7.63
CA ALA A 204 -0.45 16.44 -8.55
C ALA A 204 -0.24 17.94 -8.27
N TYR A 205 -1.23 18.65 -7.73
CA TYR A 205 -1.12 20.09 -7.48
C TYR A 205 -0.10 20.45 -6.38
N GLY A 206 0.25 19.49 -5.52
CA GLY A 206 1.25 19.68 -4.48
C GLY A 206 2.70 19.52 -4.95
N GLY A 207 2.94 19.33 -6.26
CA GLY A 207 4.26 19.07 -6.83
C GLY A 207 4.59 19.96 -8.05
N ASN A 208 5.64 19.60 -8.79
CA ASN A 208 6.05 20.34 -9.99
C ASN A 208 5.22 19.96 -11.23
N LEU A 209 4.09 20.65 -11.44
CA LEU A 209 3.22 20.42 -12.59
C LEU A 209 3.89 20.68 -13.94
N GLU A 210 4.79 21.67 -14.02
CA GLU A 210 5.51 21.98 -15.26
C GLU A 210 6.37 20.79 -15.71
N GLU A 211 7.10 20.18 -14.77
CA GLU A 211 7.90 19.00 -15.03
C GLU A 211 7.03 17.79 -15.40
N LEU A 212 5.91 17.59 -14.69
CA LEU A 212 4.96 16.50 -15.00
C LEU A 212 4.44 16.62 -16.43
N PHE A 213 3.99 17.81 -16.83
CA PHE A 213 3.46 18.04 -18.18
C PHE A 213 4.54 17.99 -19.25
N ARG A 214 5.79 18.31 -18.91
CA ARG A 214 6.93 18.10 -19.82
C ARG A 214 7.16 16.61 -20.08
N LYS A 215 7.12 15.78 -19.04
CA LYS A 215 7.30 14.31 -19.11
C LYS A 215 6.10 13.60 -19.74
N LYS A 216 4.88 14.03 -19.41
CA LYS A 216 3.60 13.36 -19.73
C LYS A 216 2.54 14.37 -20.16
N LYS A 217 2.73 14.97 -21.35
CA LYS A 217 1.87 16.05 -21.89
C LYS A 217 0.38 15.74 -21.87
N PHE A 218 0.01 14.48 -22.11
CA PHE A 218 -1.39 14.05 -22.18
C PHE A 218 -2.11 14.15 -20.82
N LEU A 219 -1.39 14.10 -19.69
CA LEU A 219 -1.99 14.25 -18.35
C LEU A 219 -2.45 15.69 -18.06
N LYS A 220 -1.99 16.68 -18.84
CA LYS A 220 -2.28 18.09 -18.55
C LYS A 220 -3.78 18.39 -18.47
N LYS A 221 -4.57 17.84 -19.40
CA LYS A 221 -6.01 18.06 -19.40
C LYS A 221 -6.64 17.47 -18.14
N GLU A 222 -6.37 16.19 -17.87
CA GLU A 222 -6.97 15.44 -16.77
C GLU A 222 -6.56 15.96 -15.38
N VAL A 223 -5.33 16.47 -15.24
CA VAL A 223 -4.90 17.15 -14.01
C VAL A 223 -5.70 18.43 -13.83
N LEU A 224 -5.79 19.27 -14.86
CA LEU A 224 -6.39 20.61 -14.75
C LEU A 224 -7.91 20.60 -14.58
N ASP A 225 -8.60 19.62 -15.16
CA ASP A 225 -10.05 19.45 -15.00
C ASP A 225 -10.43 18.57 -13.78
N GLY A 226 -9.42 18.04 -13.07
CA GLY A 226 -9.60 17.23 -11.86
C GLY A 226 -10.08 15.81 -12.12
N SER A 227 -10.05 15.32 -13.36
CA SER A 227 -10.44 13.95 -13.69
C SER A 227 -9.33 12.91 -13.49
N LEU A 228 -8.07 13.33 -13.36
CA LEU A 228 -6.95 12.40 -13.11
C LEU A 228 -7.01 11.83 -11.69
N GLY A 229 -7.10 10.51 -11.60
CA GLY A 229 -6.97 9.76 -10.35
C GLY A 229 -8.29 9.44 -9.64
N SER A 230 -8.19 8.95 -8.40
CA SER A 230 -9.29 8.47 -7.58
C SER A 230 -9.89 9.58 -6.69
N PRO A 231 -11.18 9.95 -6.86
CA PRO A 231 -11.90 10.81 -5.91
C PRO A 231 -11.93 10.19 -4.50
N GLY A 232 -12.10 8.87 -4.43
CA GLY A 232 -12.08 8.13 -3.17
C GLY A 232 -10.73 8.22 -2.46
N GLY A 233 -9.63 8.10 -3.22
CA GLY A 233 -8.27 8.27 -2.72
C GLY A 233 -8.02 9.67 -2.16
N GLU A 234 -8.53 10.71 -2.82
CA GLU A 234 -8.40 12.08 -2.29
C GLU A 234 -9.17 12.28 -0.98
N TRP A 235 -10.43 11.84 -0.93
CA TRP A 235 -11.20 11.89 0.31
C TRP A 235 -10.48 11.13 1.43
N LEU A 236 -9.98 9.93 1.13
CA LEU A 236 -9.29 9.09 2.10
C LEU A 236 -8.01 9.74 2.61
N MET A 237 -7.22 10.36 1.74
CA MET A 237 -6.01 11.10 2.12
C MET A 237 -6.32 12.22 3.12
N LYS A 238 -7.40 12.98 2.91
CA LYS A 238 -7.83 14.04 3.85
C LYS A 238 -8.31 13.48 5.19
N VAL A 239 -8.98 12.34 5.17
CA VAL A 239 -9.51 11.69 6.39
C VAL A 239 -8.40 11.00 7.18
N MET A 240 -7.46 10.33 6.51
CA MET A 240 -6.40 9.55 7.15
C MET A 240 -5.14 10.34 7.47
N ARG A 241 -4.84 11.38 6.68
CA ARG A 241 -3.65 12.23 6.83
C ARG A 241 -2.36 11.42 7.03
N PRO A 242 -2.09 10.37 6.23
CA PRO A 242 -0.93 9.52 6.45
C PRO A 242 0.36 10.31 6.23
N SER A 243 1.46 9.89 6.85
CA SER A 243 2.73 10.59 6.65
C SER A 243 3.26 10.41 5.23
N TRP A 244 3.07 9.20 4.69
CA TRP A 244 3.38 8.85 3.32
C TRP A 244 2.17 8.31 2.57
N TRP A 245 2.05 8.68 1.31
CA TRP A 245 1.16 8.07 0.35
C TRP A 245 1.96 7.60 -0.86
N PHE A 246 1.87 6.32 -1.18
CA PHE A 246 2.55 5.71 -2.31
C PHE A 246 1.59 5.27 -3.40
N SER A 247 1.92 5.60 -4.65
CA SER A 247 1.13 5.18 -5.82
C SER A 247 1.96 4.82 -7.04
N ALA A 248 1.31 4.31 -8.08
CA ALA A 248 1.96 3.95 -9.33
C ALA A 248 1.09 4.29 -10.55
N HIS A 249 0.81 3.32 -11.42
CA HIS A 249 -0.09 3.39 -12.59
C HIS A 249 0.34 4.30 -13.75
N LEU A 250 0.66 5.57 -13.49
CA LEU A 250 0.95 6.57 -14.52
C LEU A 250 2.36 6.46 -15.14
N HIS A 251 3.16 5.51 -14.65
CA HIS A 251 4.53 5.23 -15.10
C HIS A 251 5.38 6.50 -15.16
N VAL A 252 5.43 7.22 -14.05
CA VAL A 252 6.21 8.45 -13.89
C VAL A 252 6.59 8.60 -12.43
N ARG A 253 7.88 8.85 -12.18
CA ARG A 253 8.30 9.33 -10.86
C ARG A 253 7.73 10.73 -10.63
N TYR A 254 6.99 10.89 -9.56
CA TYR A 254 6.44 12.18 -9.16
C TYR A 254 6.40 12.31 -7.64
N GLU A 255 6.76 13.49 -7.17
CA GLU A 255 6.76 13.83 -5.76
C GLU A 255 5.85 15.05 -5.56
N SER A 256 5.04 15.00 -4.51
CA SER A 256 4.24 16.14 -4.08
C SER A 256 4.03 16.14 -2.58
N THR A 257 3.66 17.29 -2.04
CA THR A 257 3.27 17.44 -0.64
C THR A 257 1.86 17.96 -0.55
N VAL A 258 1.00 17.27 0.19
CA VAL A 258 -0.38 17.67 0.45
C VAL A 258 -0.45 18.22 1.86
N ARG A 259 -0.88 19.48 1.99
CA ARG A 259 -1.15 20.11 3.28
C ARG A 259 -2.55 19.77 3.74
N HIS A 260 -2.67 19.45 5.02
CA HIS A 260 -3.95 19.19 5.68
C HIS A 260 -4.29 20.34 6.62
N ASP A 261 -5.42 20.99 6.39
CA ASP A 261 -5.88 22.07 7.25
C ASP A 261 -6.21 21.56 8.65
N PRO A 262 -6.07 22.39 9.70
CA PRO A 262 -6.55 22.04 11.04
C PRO A 262 -8.05 21.76 10.97
N VAL A 263 -8.49 20.56 11.36
CA VAL A 263 -9.91 20.23 11.41
C VAL A 263 -10.53 20.94 12.63
N PRO A 264 -11.54 21.81 12.47
CA PRO A 264 -12.29 22.34 13.60
C PRO A 264 -12.88 21.21 14.45
N PRO A 265 -12.89 21.29 15.79
CA PRO A 265 -13.49 20.26 16.62
C PRO A 265 -14.95 20.00 16.21
N GLY A 266 -15.28 18.78 15.77
CA GLY A 266 -16.65 18.34 15.50
C GLY A 266 -17.08 18.23 14.03
N SER A 267 -16.24 18.57 13.04
CA SER A 267 -16.57 18.39 11.62
C SER A 267 -15.88 17.16 11.02
N ALA A 268 -16.59 16.03 10.93
CA ALA A 268 -16.16 14.92 10.08
C ALA A 268 -16.35 15.31 8.60
N PRO A 269 -15.36 15.09 7.70
CA PRO A 269 -15.57 15.28 6.27
C PRO A 269 -16.64 14.31 5.78
N GLN A 270 -17.83 14.81 5.43
CA GLN A 270 -18.85 13.97 4.80
C GLN A 270 -18.44 13.61 3.36
N PRO A 271 -18.77 12.39 2.89
CA PRO A 271 -18.40 11.92 1.56
C PRO A 271 -19.15 12.61 0.40
N ASP A 272 -20.11 13.50 0.65
CA ASP A 272 -20.88 14.15 -0.42
C ASP A 272 -20.20 15.41 -0.98
N MET A 273 -19.89 15.34 -2.28
CA MET A 273 -19.56 16.41 -3.23
C MET A 273 -18.52 17.46 -2.77
N VAL A 274 -17.24 17.19 -3.02
CA VAL A 274 -16.23 18.25 -3.05
C VAL A 274 -16.41 19.08 -4.32
N GLN A 275 -17.18 20.17 -4.22
CA GLN A 275 -17.14 21.24 -5.22
C GLN A 275 -15.78 21.95 -5.16
N ALA A 276 -15.23 22.23 -6.33
CA ALA A 276 -13.94 22.86 -6.53
C ALA A 276 -13.87 24.23 -5.83
N GLN A 277 -12.98 24.36 -4.85
CA GLN A 277 -12.39 25.65 -4.51
C GLN A 277 -10.94 25.64 -5.00
N ALA A 278 -10.68 26.47 -6.00
CA ALA A 278 -9.34 26.72 -6.49
C ALA A 278 -8.55 27.46 -5.40
N MET A 279 -7.46 26.86 -4.92
CA MET A 279 -6.50 27.55 -4.07
C MET A 279 -5.58 28.41 -4.95
N PRO A 280 -5.28 29.67 -4.58
CA PRO A 280 -4.37 30.50 -5.33
C PRO A 280 -2.95 29.94 -5.25
N GLY A 281 -2.26 29.92 -6.40
CA GLY A 281 -0.90 29.43 -6.53
C GLY A 281 0.08 30.23 -5.67
N GLY A 282 0.43 29.67 -4.51
CA GLY A 282 1.58 30.10 -3.71
C GLY A 282 2.78 29.23 -4.06
N LYS A 283 3.88 29.85 -4.49
CA LYS A 283 5.19 29.20 -4.56
C LYS A 283 5.61 28.83 -3.13
N GLY A 284 5.44 27.57 -2.75
CA GLY A 284 5.98 27.03 -1.51
C GLY A 284 7.36 26.47 -1.77
N ASP A 285 8.37 26.99 -1.07
CA ASP A 285 9.75 26.54 -1.18
C ASP A 285 9.87 25.05 -0.88
N CYS A 286 10.55 24.34 -1.79
CA CYS A 286 10.88 22.93 -1.68
C CYS A 286 11.87 22.74 -0.51
N ALA A 287 11.40 22.14 0.58
CA ALA A 287 12.30 21.66 1.62
C ALA A 287 13.13 20.50 1.04
N THR A 288 14.42 20.75 0.85
CA THR A 288 15.39 19.77 0.37
C THR A 288 15.53 18.60 1.34
N ALA A 289 15.92 17.45 0.79
CA ALA A 289 15.99 16.12 1.41
C ALA A 289 17.03 15.95 2.55
N ALA A 290 17.27 16.98 3.37
CA ALA A 290 18.19 16.92 4.50
C ALA A 290 17.41 16.92 5.83
N GLY A 291 17.30 15.74 6.46
CA GLY A 291 16.91 15.59 7.86
C GLY A 291 15.40 15.60 8.13
N ILE A 292 14.76 14.43 8.09
CA ILE A 292 13.35 14.24 8.47
C ILE A 292 13.26 14.30 10.00
N LYS A 293 13.01 15.49 10.56
CA LYS A 293 12.64 15.63 11.98
C LYS A 293 11.11 15.54 12.12
N SER A 294 10.64 14.40 12.64
CA SER A 294 9.27 14.12 13.11
C SER A 294 8.15 14.00 12.07
N PHE A 295 7.29 13.00 12.26
CA PHE A 295 5.99 12.87 11.59
C PHE A 295 5.14 14.10 11.92
N ASN A 296 4.99 15.02 10.97
CA ASN A 296 4.12 16.20 11.15
C ASN A 296 2.72 15.89 10.62
N GLU A 297 1.72 15.89 11.51
CA GLU A 297 0.30 15.61 11.25
C GLU A 297 -0.37 16.58 10.24
N GLN A 298 0.35 17.60 9.79
CA GLN A 298 -0.14 18.62 8.86
C GLN A 298 0.14 18.31 7.39
N PHE A 299 0.96 17.30 7.08
CA PHE A 299 1.34 17.02 5.68
C PHE A 299 1.37 15.53 5.36
N THR A 300 0.91 15.19 4.16
CA THR A 300 1.21 13.89 3.52
C THR A 300 2.24 14.09 2.42
N ARG A 301 3.31 13.31 2.46
CA ARG A 301 4.26 13.20 1.36
C ARG A 301 3.76 12.16 0.37
N PHE A 302 3.61 12.56 -0.88
CA PHE A 302 3.22 11.67 -1.96
C PHE A 302 4.43 11.32 -2.81
N LEU A 303 4.58 10.04 -3.13
CA LEU A 303 5.56 9.56 -4.09
C LEU A 303 4.91 8.52 -5.00
N SER A 304 5.03 8.75 -6.30
CA SER A 304 4.79 7.73 -7.31
C SER A 304 6.07 7.34 -8.01
N LEU A 305 6.14 6.09 -8.50
CA LEU A 305 7.29 5.57 -9.21
C LEU A 305 6.93 5.11 -10.63
N ASP A 306 7.96 4.93 -11.44
CA ASP A 306 7.83 4.38 -12.80
C ASP A 306 7.67 2.85 -12.74
N LYS A 307 7.47 2.21 -13.90
CA LYS A 307 7.48 0.75 -14.01
C LYS A 307 8.89 0.18 -14.12
N CYS A 308 9.06 -1.07 -13.66
CA CYS A 308 10.30 -1.83 -13.76
C CYS A 308 10.75 -2.01 -15.22
N LEU A 309 11.55 -1.06 -15.72
CA LEU A 309 12.14 -1.08 -17.05
C LEU A 309 13.56 -0.47 -17.00
N PRO A 310 14.45 -0.85 -17.93
CA PRO A 310 15.80 -0.29 -17.99
C PRO A 310 15.81 1.23 -18.01
N ARG A 311 16.67 1.82 -17.18
CA ARG A 311 16.89 3.28 -17.04
C ARG A 311 15.69 4.08 -16.51
N ARG A 312 14.70 3.42 -15.88
CA ARG A 312 13.57 4.09 -15.24
C ARG A 312 13.71 4.18 -13.72
N GLN A 313 12.99 5.12 -13.12
CA GLN A 313 12.95 5.34 -11.67
C GLN A 313 11.81 4.54 -11.04
N PHE A 314 11.94 3.21 -11.02
CA PHE A 314 10.90 2.28 -10.56
C PHE A 314 11.04 1.82 -9.10
N LEU A 315 12.24 2.01 -8.53
CA LEU A 315 12.59 1.60 -7.17
C LEU A 315 13.21 2.78 -6.43
N GLU A 316 12.76 3.02 -5.20
CA GLU A 316 13.26 4.01 -4.27
C GLU A 316 13.58 3.35 -2.93
N LEU A 317 14.74 3.65 -2.34
CA LEU A 317 15.06 3.25 -0.98
C LEU A 317 14.68 4.40 -0.04
N LEU A 318 13.76 4.15 0.89
CA LEU A 318 13.24 5.15 1.83
C LEU A 318 13.53 4.76 3.28
N GLN A 319 14.03 5.71 4.06
CA GLN A 319 14.06 5.56 5.51
C GLN A 319 12.75 6.07 6.09
N ILE A 320 11.90 5.14 6.55
CA ILE A 320 10.69 5.46 7.30
C ILE A 320 11.07 5.40 8.79
N PRO A 321 10.98 6.51 9.54
CA PRO A 321 11.36 6.52 10.95
C PRO A 321 10.57 5.49 11.76
N ARG A 322 11.26 4.73 12.63
CA ARG A 322 10.62 3.77 13.53
C ARG A 322 10.38 4.44 14.89
N PRO A 323 9.15 4.40 15.44
CA PRO A 323 9.01 4.41 16.89
C PRO A 323 9.81 3.24 17.48
N PRO A 324 10.48 3.41 18.64
CA PRO A 324 11.33 2.37 19.22
C PRO A 324 10.57 1.05 19.37
N ALA A 325 11.14 -0.05 18.84
CA ALA A 325 10.55 -1.37 18.95
C ALA A 325 10.58 -1.84 20.40
N ALA A 326 9.50 -2.44 20.89
CA ALA A 326 9.45 -2.97 22.24
C ALA A 326 10.32 -4.23 22.42
N HIS A 327 10.64 -4.97 21.34
CA HIS A 327 11.27 -6.29 21.39
C HIS A 327 12.34 -6.39 20.29
N GLY A 328 13.59 -6.70 20.68
CA GLY A 328 14.78 -6.56 19.85
C GLY A 328 14.84 -7.43 18.59
N GLY A 329 14.79 -6.78 17.43
CA GLY A 329 15.61 -7.16 16.26
C GLY A 329 14.90 -7.77 15.05
N GLU A 330 13.73 -8.40 15.18
CA GLU A 330 13.08 -9.06 14.03
C GLU A 330 11.83 -8.31 13.54
N VAL A 331 11.84 -7.89 12.27
CA VAL A 331 10.68 -7.25 11.64
C VAL A 331 9.60 -8.29 11.33
N ARG A 332 8.47 -8.19 12.03
CA ARG A 332 7.31 -9.08 11.87
C ARG A 332 6.14 -8.36 11.21
N LEU A 333 5.38 -9.11 10.41
CA LEU A 333 4.10 -8.68 9.88
C LEU A 333 3.00 -9.05 10.87
N GLU A 334 2.19 -8.10 11.29
CA GLU A 334 1.14 -8.31 12.31
C GLU A 334 -0.22 -7.80 11.86
N TYR A 335 -1.28 -8.45 12.33
CA TYR A 335 -2.66 -7.98 12.16
C TYR A 335 -2.87 -6.64 12.87
N ASP A 336 -3.68 -5.78 12.26
CA ASP A 336 -4.19 -4.58 12.91
C ASP A 336 -5.56 -4.84 13.56
N ALA A 337 -5.61 -4.81 14.91
CA ALA A 337 -6.84 -5.13 15.64
C ALA A 337 -8.01 -4.16 15.37
N GLU A 338 -7.72 -2.89 15.08
CA GLU A 338 -8.76 -1.90 14.75
C GLU A 338 -9.36 -2.20 13.38
N TRP A 339 -8.52 -2.50 12.38
CA TRP A 339 -8.98 -2.92 11.06
C TRP A 339 -9.85 -4.17 11.12
N MET A 340 -9.45 -5.18 11.91
CA MET A 340 -10.24 -6.38 12.11
C MET A 340 -11.61 -6.07 12.76
N ALA A 341 -11.66 -5.09 13.68
CA ALA A 341 -12.90 -4.64 14.29
C ALA A 341 -13.79 -3.88 13.28
N ILE A 342 -13.21 -3.04 12.43
CA ILE A 342 -13.91 -2.35 11.34
C ILE A 342 -14.52 -3.37 10.37
N LEU A 343 -13.73 -4.34 9.91
CA LEU A 343 -14.21 -5.41 9.02
C LEU A 343 -15.40 -6.15 9.66
N LYS A 344 -15.28 -6.52 10.95
CA LYS A 344 -16.38 -7.21 11.63
C LYS A 344 -17.64 -6.37 11.77
N LYS A 345 -17.53 -5.07 12.08
CA LYS A 345 -18.67 -4.15 12.24
C LYS A 345 -19.34 -3.79 10.91
N THR A 346 -18.59 -3.90 9.82
CA THR A 346 -19.03 -3.53 8.47
C THR A 346 -19.23 -4.75 7.58
N GLU A 347 -19.31 -5.96 8.15
CA GLU A 347 -19.52 -7.21 7.41
C GLU A 347 -20.73 -7.13 6.45
N ARG A 348 -21.82 -6.49 6.91
CA ARG A 348 -23.04 -6.25 6.12
C ARG A 348 -22.85 -5.39 4.86
N TRP A 349 -21.72 -4.68 4.73
CA TRP A 349 -21.40 -3.90 3.54
C TRP A 349 -20.76 -4.76 2.44
N SER A 350 -20.27 -5.96 2.77
CA SER A 350 -19.78 -6.90 1.77
C SER A 350 -20.96 -7.48 1.00
N SER A 351 -20.94 -7.32 -0.33
CA SER A 351 -22.00 -7.80 -1.22
C SER A 351 -21.38 -8.53 -2.41
N ALA A 352 -21.86 -9.75 -2.66
CA ALA A 352 -21.53 -10.53 -3.85
C ALA A 352 -22.43 -10.20 -5.06
N GLY A 353 -23.33 -9.21 -4.94
CA GLY A 353 -24.31 -8.86 -5.95
C GLY A 353 -23.93 -7.62 -6.76
N ARG A 354 -24.41 -7.56 -8.02
CA ARG A 354 -24.20 -6.41 -8.94
C ARG A 354 -24.98 -5.15 -8.55
N GLY A 355 -25.80 -5.23 -7.50
CA GLY A 355 -26.58 -4.10 -7.00
C GLY A 355 -25.74 -3.06 -6.27
N ARG A 356 -26.29 -1.85 -6.14
CA ARG A 356 -25.70 -0.78 -5.32
C ARG A 356 -25.65 -1.22 -3.86
N VAL A 357 -24.50 -1.02 -3.22
CA VAL A 357 -24.33 -1.22 -1.78
C VAL A 357 -24.71 0.05 -1.04
N HIS A 358 -25.64 -0.07 -0.09
CA HIS A 358 -26.07 1.03 0.75
C HIS A 358 -25.32 0.99 2.09
N LEU A 359 -24.31 1.84 2.26
CA LEU A 359 -23.46 1.83 3.46
C LEU A 359 -24.18 2.38 4.70
N GLY A 360 -25.07 3.37 4.51
CA GLY A 360 -25.73 4.08 5.61
C GLY A 360 -24.73 4.84 6.48
N THR A 361 -25.05 4.98 7.77
CA THR A 361 -24.17 5.62 8.76
C THR A 361 -23.01 4.70 9.14
N ASP A 362 -21.81 5.28 9.27
CA ASP A 362 -20.61 4.56 9.69
C ASP A 362 -20.80 4.02 11.11
N PRO A 363 -20.69 2.69 11.33
CA PRO A 363 -20.82 2.14 12.67
C PRO A 363 -19.62 2.58 13.51
N ARG A 364 -19.88 3.05 14.74
CA ARG A 364 -18.82 3.41 15.68
C ARG A 364 -18.06 2.15 16.13
N VAL A 365 -16.75 2.13 15.92
CA VAL A 365 -15.83 1.12 16.46
C VAL A 365 -15.30 1.60 17.81
N THR A 366 -15.59 0.87 18.87
CA THR A 366 -15.21 1.20 20.25
C THR A 366 -13.90 0.54 20.66
N ASP A 367 -13.27 1.03 21.72
CA ASP A 367 -12.05 0.39 22.25
C ASP A 367 -12.31 -1.05 22.72
N GLY A 368 -13.52 -1.33 23.23
CA GLY A 368 -13.95 -2.69 23.56
C GLY A 368 -14.02 -3.62 22.35
N ASP A 369 -14.45 -3.12 21.19
CA ASP A 369 -14.45 -3.91 19.95
C ASP A 369 -13.02 -4.26 19.50
N ILE A 370 -12.11 -3.30 19.62
CA ILE A 370 -10.69 -3.46 19.26
C ILE A 370 -10.00 -4.46 20.21
N SER A 371 -10.20 -4.32 21.52
CA SER A 371 -9.65 -5.25 22.51
C SER A 371 -10.17 -6.67 22.31
N LEU A 372 -11.47 -6.82 22.05
CA LEU A 372 -12.07 -8.13 21.75
C LEU A 372 -11.45 -8.77 20.50
N MET A 373 -11.20 -7.99 19.44
CA MET A 373 -10.54 -8.52 18.24
C MET A 373 -9.09 -8.91 18.51
N ARG A 374 -8.34 -8.09 19.27
CA ARG A 374 -6.97 -8.40 19.68
C ARG A 374 -6.89 -9.73 20.44
N GLU A 375 -7.74 -9.93 21.45
CA GLU A 375 -7.81 -11.18 22.22
C GLU A 375 -8.16 -12.39 21.35
N ARG A 376 -9.10 -12.22 20.39
CA ARG A 376 -9.47 -13.27 19.44
C ARG A 376 -8.33 -13.65 18.49
N ILE A 377 -7.54 -12.68 18.04
CA ILE A 377 -6.38 -12.93 17.17
C ILE A 377 -5.34 -13.71 17.97
N ILE A 378 -4.94 -13.20 19.14
CA ILE A 378 -3.94 -13.83 20.03
C ILE A 378 -4.33 -15.28 20.35
N SER A 379 -5.57 -15.51 20.77
CA SER A 379 -6.05 -16.86 21.15
C SER A 379 -6.08 -17.84 19.98
N ARG A 380 -6.33 -17.38 18.75
CA ARG A 380 -6.36 -18.24 17.55
C ARG A 380 -4.99 -18.42 16.89
N ASN A 381 -4.04 -17.58 17.22
CA ASN A 381 -2.78 -17.47 16.49
C ASN A 381 -1.56 -17.73 17.39
N GLY A 382 -1.67 -18.75 18.24
CA GLY A 382 -0.55 -19.22 19.06
C GLY A 382 -0.02 -18.20 20.09
N GLY A 383 -0.82 -17.20 20.48
CA GLY A 383 -0.44 -16.19 21.46
C GLY A 383 0.11 -14.88 20.89
N GLY A 384 0.16 -14.71 19.56
CA GLY A 384 0.73 -13.53 18.92
C GLY A 384 -0.20 -12.81 17.94
N MET A 385 0.17 -11.58 17.57
CA MET A 385 -0.49 -10.79 16.52
C MET A 385 0.08 -11.07 15.12
N GLU A 386 1.17 -11.83 15.03
CA GLU A 386 1.93 -12.09 13.82
C GLU A 386 1.12 -12.82 12.75
N ILE A 387 1.08 -12.29 11.53
CA ILE A 387 0.57 -13.04 10.39
C ILE A 387 1.66 -14.06 10.03
N ARG A 388 1.50 -15.32 10.45
CA ARG A 388 2.58 -16.31 10.36
C ARG A 388 2.82 -16.75 8.91
N LYS A 389 4.08 -16.82 8.49
CA LYS A 389 4.49 -17.18 7.12
C LYS A 389 4.18 -18.64 6.76
N ASP A 390 4.10 -19.52 7.76
CA ASP A 390 3.77 -20.94 7.62
C ASP A 390 2.31 -21.20 7.22
N THR A 391 1.48 -20.15 7.15
CA THR A 391 0.08 -20.23 6.69
C THR A 391 -0.05 -20.17 5.17
N PHE A 392 1.03 -19.89 4.43
CA PHE A 392 1.02 -19.99 2.97
C PHE A 392 0.81 -21.43 2.51
N ALA A 393 -0.08 -21.62 1.54
CA ALA A 393 -0.26 -22.88 0.83
C ALA A 393 -0.47 -22.61 -0.65
N MET A 394 0.14 -23.43 -1.51
CA MET A 394 -0.12 -23.38 -2.95
C MET A 394 -1.57 -23.81 -3.22
N THR A 395 -2.33 -22.89 -3.81
CA THR A 395 -3.73 -23.06 -4.25
C THR A 395 -3.90 -23.61 -5.68
N ALA A 396 -2.81 -23.73 -6.45
CA ALA A 396 -2.75 -24.24 -7.82
C ALA A 396 -1.34 -24.83 -8.08
N PRO A 397 -1.17 -25.73 -9.07
CA PRO A 397 0.16 -26.17 -9.48
C PRO A 397 0.97 -25.01 -10.07
N GLY A 398 2.30 -25.14 -10.10
CA GLY A 398 3.15 -24.29 -10.93
C GLY A 398 2.91 -24.52 -12.43
N PRO A 399 3.59 -23.78 -13.32
CA PRO A 399 3.55 -24.07 -14.76
C PRO A 399 3.97 -25.51 -15.02
N ALA A 400 3.38 -26.13 -16.05
CA ALA A 400 3.73 -27.50 -16.42
C ALA A 400 5.24 -27.59 -16.70
N ASP A 401 5.88 -28.65 -16.17
CA ASP A 401 7.33 -28.89 -16.22
C ASP A 401 7.99 -28.24 -17.46
N THR A 402 8.70 -27.13 -17.26
CA THR A 402 9.75 -26.73 -18.20
C THR A 402 10.87 -27.74 -17.99
N GLY A 403 10.70 -28.93 -18.56
CA GLY A 403 11.53 -30.10 -18.30
C GLY A 403 13.01 -29.76 -18.25
N GLY A 404 13.56 -29.76 -17.04
CA GLY A 404 14.98 -29.78 -16.78
C GLY A 404 15.41 -31.24 -16.70
N GLY A 405 15.69 -31.83 -17.88
CA GLY A 405 16.56 -32.98 -18.02
C GLY A 405 17.97 -32.52 -18.32
#